data_AF-A0A1V4YDA6-F1
#
_entry.id   AF-A0A1V4YDA6-F1
#
_cell.length_a   1.000
_cell.length_b   1.000
_cell.length_c   1.000
_cell.angle_alpha   90.00
_cell.angle_beta   90.00
_cell.angle_gamma   90.00
#
_symmetry.space_group_name_H-M   'P 1'
#
loop_
_entity.id
_entity.type
_entity.pdbx_description
1 polymer ?
#
loop_
_entity_poly.entity_id
_entity_poly.type
_entity_poly.pdbx_seq_one_letter_code
_entity_poly.pdbx_strand_id
1 'polypeptide(L)'
;MENVVNCWLVNTGSCGKRADACLEQGVITFNIEIHLMDEFTDEIFNLKYIDTKSSNFEYLREEYRKMDSKFRTELAEEFEKIHLPEGFPEELQRQQMELLISRLNALKEEARLLRETMREFDKFEKHERIKELIRSHLCYIEDTRLNKWSEAIFCFANDIHIGDLVIMPLSDKDFFAVGKVRGGYEYVENALYLHHVRDVTWIKERVHLPYLTEIIDISKGIVPLERELRTSFLAALDS
;
A
#
# COMPACT_ATOMS: atom_id res chain seq x y z
N MET A 1 2.06 22.07 -0.87
CA MET A 1 2.11 20.62 -1.11
C MET A 1 0.88 20.28 -1.91
N GLU A 2 1.01 20.09 -3.22
CA GLU A 2 -0.08 19.48 -4.00
C GLU A 2 -0.32 18.09 -3.39
N ASN A 3 -1.55 17.82 -2.94
CA ASN A 3 -1.95 16.47 -2.56
C ASN A 3 -1.82 15.62 -3.83
N VAL A 4 -0.73 14.88 -3.93
CA VAL A 4 -0.51 13.92 -4.99
C VAL A 4 -1.52 12.79 -4.79
N VAL A 5 -2.66 12.90 -5.47
CA VAL A 5 -3.71 11.88 -5.43
C VAL A 5 -3.15 10.62 -6.09
N ASN A 6 -3.22 9.47 -5.42
CA ASN A 6 -2.82 8.20 -6.04
C ASN A 6 -3.93 7.73 -6.99
N CYS A 7 -3.53 7.09 -8.09
CA CYS A 7 -4.46 6.53 -9.07
C CYS A 7 -4.21 5.04 -9.19
N TRP A 8 -5.27 4.24 -9.11
CA TRP A 8 -5.22 2.78 -9.11
C TRP A 8 -6.09 2.24 -10.25
N LEU A 9 -5.52 1.42 -11.12
CA LEU A 9 -6.30 0.60 -12.04
C LEU A 9 -6.79 -0.63 -11.27
N VAL A 10 -8.10 -0.84 -11.22
CA VAL A 10 -8.73 -1.95 -10.50
C VAL A 10 -9.58 -2.75 -11.49
N ASN A 11 -9.13 -3.95 -11.82
CA ASN A 11 -9.86 -4.86 -12.69
C ASN A 11 -10.89 -5.66 -11.89
N THR A 12 -12.17 -5.48 -12.22
CA THR A 12 -13.31 -6.20 -11.61
C THR A 12 -13.61 -7.56 -12.25
N GLY A 13 -12.95 -7.89 -13.35
CA GLY A 13 -13.05 -9.18 -14.04
C GLY A 13 -13.65 -9.07 -15.44
N SER A 14 -13.60 -10.19 -16.18
CA SER A 14 -13.94 -10.25 -17.62
C SER A 14 -15.44 -10.25 -17.93
N CYS A 15 -16.31 -10.36 -16.92
CA CYS A 15 -17.75 -10.27 -17.11
C CYS A 15 -18.25 -8.89 -16.66
N GLY A 16 -18.54 -8.02 -17.63
CA GLY A 16 -19.04 -6.66 -17.46
C GLY A 16 -20.06 -6.42 -16.34
N LYS A 17 -20.87 -7.44 -16.01
CA LYS A 17 -21.83 -7.46 -14.91
C LYS A 17 -21.29 -6.93 -13.58
N ARG A 18 -20.03 -7.21 -13.24
CA ARG A 18 -19.43 -6.69 -11.99
C ARG A 18 -19.11 -5.21 -12.07
N ALA A 19 -18.63 -4.74 -13.22
CA ALA A 19 -18.36 -3.33 -13.45
C ALA A 19 -19.69 -2.54 -13.40
N ASP A 20 -20.74 -3.05 -14.04
CA ASP A 20 -22.08 -2.46 -13.99
C ASP A 20 -22.62 -2.39 -12.55
N ALA A 21 -22.51 -3.50 -11.79
CA ALA A 21 -22.92 -3.51 -10.39
C ALA A 21 -22.12 -2.54 -9.51
N CYS A 22 -20.82 -2.34 -9.79
CA CYS A 22 -19.97 -1.36 -9.12
C CYS A 22 -20.44 0.09 -9.38
N LEU A 23 -20.82 0.38 -10.63
CA LEU A 23 -21.40 1.68 -11.00
C LEU A 23 -22.73 1.91 -10.28
N GLU A 24 -23.65 0.93 -10.34
CA GLU A 24 -24.98 1.03 -9.75
C GLU A 24 -24.95 1.18 -8.22
N GLN A 25 -24.04 0.47 -7.54
CA GLN A 25 -23.95 0.46 -6.08
C GLN A 25 -23.02 1.55 -5.52
N GLY A 26 -22.27 2.27 -6.38
CA GLY A 26 -21.32 3.29 -5.93
C GLY A 26 -20.14 2.69 -5.16
N VAL A 27 -19.68 1.52 -5.58
CA VAL A 27 -18.57 0.78 -4.93
C VAL A 27 -17.56 0.32 -5.97
N ILE A 28 -16.36 -0.02 -5.52
CA ILE A 28 -15.39 -0.77 -6.33
C ILE A 28 -15.08 -2.11 -5.67
N THR A 29 -14.90 -3.14 -6.48
CA THR A 29 -14.39 -4.46 -6.09
C THR A 29 -13.17 -4.83 -6.93
N PHE A 30 -12.57 -5.99 -6.69
CA PHE A 30 -11.46 -6.50 -7.49
C PHE A 30 -11.67 -7.98 -7.84
N ASN A 31 -11.08 -8.41 -8.96
CA ASN A 31 -11.26 -9.77 -9.45
C ASN A 31 -10.33 -10.76 -8.76
N ILE A 32 -10.87 -11.49 -7.79
CA ILE A 32 -10.40 -12.83 -7.41
C ILE A 32 -11.57 -13.78 -7.63
N GLU A 33 -11.31 -15.03 -8.03
CA GLU A 33 -12.36 -16.03 -8.18
C GLU A 33 -13.19 -16.07 -6.88
N ILE A 34 -14.45 -15.60 -6.96
CA ILE A 34 -15.32 -15.30 -5.81
C ILE A 34 -15.44 -16.47 -4.84
N HIS A 35 -15.44 -17.70 -5.36
CA HIS A 35 -15.56 -18.91 -4.57
C HIS A 35 -14.45 -19.08 -3.53
N LEU A 36 -13.29 -18.46 -3.74
CA LEU A 36 -12.20 -18.51 -2.79
C LEU A 36 -12.34 -17.42 -1.72
N MET A 37 -12.83 -16.25 -2.11
CA MET A 37 -12.94 -15.11 -1.20
C MET A 37 -13.99 -15.32 -0.11
N ASP A 38 -15.07 -16.05 -0.41
CA ASP A 38 -16.09 -16.40 0.60
C ASP A 38 -15.49 -17.29 1.71
N GLU A 39 -14.54 -18.17 1.39
CA GLU A 39 -13.82 -19.01 2.36
C GLU A 39 -12.78 -18.25 3.18
N PHE A 40 -12.27 -17.11 2.69
CA PHE A 40 -11.25 -16.29 3.36
C PHE A 40 -11.83 -15.05 4.07
N THR A 41 -13.14 -15.00 4.25
CA THR A 41 -13.88 -13.81 4.70
C THR A 41 -13.32 -13.23 6.00
N ASP A 42 -13.23 -14.05 7.04
CA ASP A 42 -12.80 -13.61 8.36
C ASP A 42 -11.30 -13.25 8.35
N GLU A 43 -10.48 -13.99 7.61
CA GLU A 43 -9.04 -13.79 7.53
C GLU A 43 -8.69 -12.52 6.76
N ILE A 44 -9.41 -12.21 5.66
CA ILE A 44 -9.20 -10.98 4.88
C ILE A 44 -9.78 -9.77 5.60
N PHE A 45 -10.93 -9.89 6.27
CA PHE A 45 -11.40 -8.82 7.14
C PHE A 45 -10.40 -8.53 8.26
N ASN A 46 -9.83 -9.58 8.85
CA ASN A 46 -8.76 -9.47 9.83
C ASN A 46 -7.40 -9.08 9.23
N LEU A 47 -7.18 -9.05 7.90
CA LEU A 47 -5.92 -8.56 7.30
C LEU A 47 -5.62 -7.11 7.69
N LYS A 48 -6.67 -6.28 7.76
CA LYS A 48 -6.59 -4.89 8.25
C LYS A 48 -6.12 -4.82 9.71
N TYR A 49 -6.40 -5.88 10.47
CA TYR A 49 -6.08 -6.09 11.87
C TYR A 49 -5.07 -7.21 12.08
N ILE A 50 -4.25 -7.57 11.09
CA ILE A 50 -3.11 -8.46 11.35
C ILE A 50 -2.17 -7.65 12.23
N ASP A 51 -2.44 -7.79 13.52
CA ASP A 51 -1.51 -7.70 14.59
C ASP A 51 -0.46 -8.75 14.19
N THR A 52 0.67 -8.24 13.76
CA THR A 52 1.96 -8.89 13.48
C THR A 52 2.47 -9.68 14.69
N LYS A 53 1.64 -10.60 15.16
CA LYS A 53 1.80 -11.52 16.30
C LYS A 53 1.83 -12.97 15.79
N SER A 54 2.24 -13.17 14.54
CA SER A 54 2.72 -14.49 14.15
C SER A 54 4.03 -14.73 14.91
N SER A 55 4.06 -15.77 15.73
CA SER A 55 5.20 -16.13 16.61
C SER A 55 6.55 -16.25 15.86
N ASN A 56 6.51 -16.45 14.55
CA ASN A 56 7.71 -16.61 13.72
C ASN A 56 8.48 -15.29 13.52
N PHE A 57 7.83 -14.12 13.65
CA PHE A 57 8.46 -12.81 13.42
C PHE A 57 8.52 -11.93 14.68
N GLU A 58 7.86 -12.34 15.76
CA GLU A 58 7.91 -11.66 17.06
C GLU A 58 9.34 -11.63 17.64
N TYR A 59 10.11 -12.70 17.45
CA TYR A 59 11.52 -12.74 17.82
C TYR A 59 12.34 -11.66 17.10
N LEU A 60 12.19 -11.55 15.78
CA LEU A 60 12.87 -10.53 14.99
C LEU A 60 12.46 -9.13 15.44
N ARG A 61 11.15 -8.90 15.61
CA ARG A 61 10.61 -7.62 16.11
C ARG A 61 11.20 -7.23 17.47
N GLU A 62 11.30 -8.18 18.39
CA GLU A 62 11.84 -7.95 19.73
C GLU A 62 13.35 -7.67 19.68
N GLU A 63 14.11 -8.41 18.87
CA GLU A 63 15.53 -8.13 18.64
C GLU A 63 15.75 -6.75 18.00
N TYR A 64 14.89 -6.33 17.07
CA TYR A 64 14.92 -4.98 16.50
C TYR A 64 14.61 -3.90 17.54
N ARG A 65 13.61 -4.14 18.40
CA ARG A 65 13.25 -3.19 19.47
C ARG A 65 14.39 -3.02 20.47
N LYS A 66 15.09 -4.11 20.80
CA LYS A 66 16.31 -4.08 21.63
C LYS A 66 17.43 -3.29 20.94
N MET A 67 17.63 -3.49 19.64
CA MET A 67 18.62 -2.73 18.86
C MET A 67 18.32 -1.22 18.84
N ASP A 68 17.08 -0.80 18.56
CA ASP A 68 16.68 0.63 18.57
C ASP A 68 16.83 1.24 19.96
N SER A 69 16.40 0.52 21.01
CA SER A 69 16.59 0.99 22.39
C SER A 69 18.06 1.14 22.75
N LYS A 70 18.90 0.16 22.40
CA LYS A 70 20.33 0.17 22.66
C LYS A 70 21.00 1.34 21.94
N PHE A 71 20.69 1.54 20.67
CA PHE A 71 21.22 2.65 19.87
C PHE A 71 20.87 4.02 20.46
N ARG A 72 19.62 4.21 20.92
CA ARG A 72 19.20 5.45 21.59
C ARG A 72 19.93 5.70 22.91
N THR A 73 20.17 4.65 23.68
CA THR A 73 20.95 4.75 24.92
C THR A 73 22.40 5.11 24.64
N GLU A 74 23.05 4.41 23.71
CA GLU A 74 24.44 4.71 23.30
C GLU A 74 24.58 6.15 22.79
N LEU A 75 23.59 6.64 22.04
CA LEU A 75 23.53 8.04 21.62
C LEU A 75 23.42 9.01 22.77
N ALA A 76 22.52 8.77 23.72
CA ALA A 76 22.34 9.64 24.87
C ALA A 76 23.62 9.75 25.70
N GLU A 77 24.31 8.63 25.91
CA GLU A 77 25.61 8.59 26.59
C GLU A 77 26.70 9.36 25.82
N GLU A 78 26.76 9.25 24.50
CA GLU A 78 27.69 10.04 23.69
C GLU A 78 27.38 11.54 23.75
N PHE A 79 26.10 11.92 23.82
CA PHE A 79 25.71 13.32 24.01
C PHE A 79 26.10 13.87 25.39
N GLU A 80 25.99 13.07 26.45
CA GLU A 80 26.44 13.48 27.79
C GLU A 80 27.96 13.69 27.87
N LYS A 81 28.74 12.94 27.09
CA LYS A 81 30.20 13.08 27.01
C LYS A 81 30.66 14.34 26.28
N ILE A 82 29.77 15.01 25.53
CA ILE A 82 30.06 16.31 24.93
C ILE A 82 29.98 17.38 26.02
N HIS A 83 31.02 17.51 26.83
CA HIS A 83 31.22 18.68 27.68
C HIS A 83 31.77 19.82 26.82
N LEU A 84 30.98 20.88 26.64
CA LEU A 84 31.44 22.15 26.07
C LEU A 84 32.32 22.85 27.12
N PRO A 85 33.66 22.95 26.93
CA PRO A 85 34.49 23.61 27.91
C PRO A 85 34.30 25.12 27.78
N GLU A 86 33.94 25.77 28.88
CA GLU A 86 33.86 27.23 28.95
C GLU A 86 35.27 27.83 28.79
N GLY A 87 35.51 28.58 27.72
CA GLY A 87 36.74 29.35 27.51
C GLY A 87 37.56 29.08 26.23
N PHE A 88 37.06 28.33 25.25
CA PHE A 88 37.75 28.11 23.97
C PHE A 88 37.56 29.27 22.95
N PRO A 89 38.50 29.48 21.99
CA PRO A 89 38.33 30.46 20.92
C PRO A 89 37.07 30.17 20.08
N GLU A 90 36.29 31.21 19.74
CA GLU A 90 35.00 31.09 19.03
C GLU A 90 35.07 30.26 17.73
N GLU A 91 36.22 30.31 17.04
CA GLU A 91 36.46 29.61 15.78
C GLU A 91 36.56 28.09 15.96
N LEU A 92 37.18 27.64 17.05
CA LEU A 92 37.25 26.21 17.43
C LEU A 92 35.90 25.69 17.92
N GLN A 93 35.12 26.52 18.61
CA GLN A 93 33.75 26.18 19.01
C GLN A 93 32.83 26.04 17.79
N ARG A 94 32.96 26.91 16.77
CA ARG A 94 32.22 26.76 15.51
C ARG A 94 32.56 25.48 14.78
N GLN A 95 33.84 25.14 14.66
CA GLN A 95 34.28 23.90 14.00
C GLN A 95 33.75 22.66 14.72
N GLN A 96 33.76 22.64 16.05
CA GLN A 96 33.16 21.55 16.83
C GLN A 96 31.65 21.47 16.63
N MET A 97 30.96 22.61 16.63
CA MET A 97 29.51 22.66 16.38
C MET A 97 29.14 22.16 14.98
N GLU A 98 29.89 22.54 13.95
CA GLU A 98 29.69 22.04 12.58
C GLU A 98 29.93 20.53 12.49
N LEU A 99 30.96 20.01 13.17
CA LEU A 99 31.20 18.57 13.25
C LEU A 99 30.05 17.83 13.96
N LEU A 100 29.51 18.39 15.03
CA LEU A 100 28.36 17.81 15.74
C LEU A 100 27.09 17.85 14.90
N ILE A 101 26.83 18.94 14.19
CA ILE A 101 25.68 19.09 13.29
C ILE A 101 25.77 18.07 12.14
N SER A 102 26.94 17.92 11.53
CA SER A 102 27.15 16.95 10.45
C SER A 102 26.95 15.51 10.92
N ARG A 103 27.46 15.14 12.09
CA ARG A 103 27.21 13.83 12.72
C ARG A 103 25.74 13.61 13.04
N LEU A 104 25.05 14.61 13.59
CA LEU A 104 23.61 14.53 13.87
C LEU A 104 22.80 14.31 12.59
N ASN A 105 23.18 14.96 11.49
CA ASN A 105 22.51 14.77 10.20
C ASN A 105 22.76 13.39 9.61
N ALA A 106 23.99 12.87 9.68
CA ALA A 106 24.31 11.50 9.25
C ALA A 106 23.48 10.46 10.02
N LEU A 107 23.39 10.62 11.33
CA LEU A 107 22.61 9.76 12.22
C LEU A 107 21.11 9.81 11.93
N LYS A 108 20.56 11.02 11.66
CA LYS A 108 19.15 11.17 11.27
C LYS A 108 18.86 10.41 9.98
N GLU A 109 19.80 10.40 9.05
CA GLU A 109 19.66 9.72 7.77
C GLU A 109 19.72 8.20 7.93
N GLU A 110 20.64 7.69 8.75
CA GLU A 110 20.66 6.26 9.10
C GLU A 110 19.36 5.82 9.79
N ALA A 111 18.85 6.61 10.74
CA ALA A 111 17.58 6.34 11.40
C ALA A 111 16.38 6.43 10.44
N ARG A 112 16.48 7.20 9.35
CA ARG A 112 15.47 7.26 8.28
C ARG A 112 15.52 5.98 7.45
N LEU A 113 16.70 5.59 6.98
CA LEU A 113 16.92 4.36 6.20
C LEU A 113 16.48 3.11 6.96
N LEU A 114 16.76 3.06 8.27
CA LEU A 114 16.32 1.97 9.13
C LEU A 114 14.78 1.90 9.18
N ARG A 115 14.10 3.03 9.40
CA ARG A 115 12.64 3.10 9.42
C ARG A 115 12.00 2.71 8.08
N GLU A 116 12.63 3.06 6.97
CA GLU A 116 12.18 2.64 5.64
C GLU A 116 12.32 1.14 5.45
N THR A 117 13.46 0.58 5.83
CA THR A 117 13.69 -0.87 5.80
C THR A 117 12.66 -1.61 6.66
N MET A 118 12.33 -1.09 7.86
CA MET A 118 11.30 -1.68 8.72
C MET A 118 9.93 -1.69 8.05
N ARG A 119 9.56 -0.59 7.38
CA ARG A 119 8.28 -0.51 6.67
C ARG A 119 8.20 -1.54 5.54
N GLU A 120 9.28 -1.76 4.82
CA GLU A 120 9.33 -2.79 3.76
C GLU A 120 9.23 -4.20 4.35
N PHE A 121 9.81 -4.44 5.52
CA PHE A 121 9.68 -5.72 6.22
C PHE A 121 8.24 -5.98 6.69
N ASP A 122 7.57 -4.99 7.28
CA ASP A 122 6.17 -5.11 7.70
C ASP A 122 5.24 -5.42 6.50
N LYS A 123 5.49 -4.80 5.35
CA LYS A 123 4.76 -5.11 4.10
C LYS A 123 5.03 -6.55 3.66
N PHE A 124 6.29 -6.98 3.67
CA PHE A 124 6.67 -8.34 3.29
C PHE A 124 6.00 -9.39 4.19
N GLU A 125 5.99 -9.18 5.51
CA GLU A 125 5.37 -10.10 6.48
C GLU A 125 3.87 -10.27 6.19
N LYS A 126 3.15 -9.16 6.00
CA LYS A 126 1.72 -9.19 5.64
C LYS A 126 1.49 -9.93 4.32
N HIS A 127 2.33 -9.67 3.32
CA HIS A 127 2.20 -10.30 2.01
C HIS A 127 2.43 -11.82 2.07
N GLU A 128 3.46 -12.28 2.78
CA GLU A 128 3.70 -13.72 2.98
C GLU A 128 2.59 -14.37 3.80
N ARG A 129 2.01 -13.66 4.78
CA ARG A 129 0.87 -14.20 5.54
C ARG A 129 -0.36 -14.42 4.65
N ILE A 130 -0.64 -13.51 3.72
CA ILE A 130 -1.70 -13.70 2.72
C ILE A 130 -1.42 -14.96 1.88
N LYS A 131 -0.17 -15.18 1.47
CA LYS A 131 0.19 -16.39 0.71
C LYS A 131 -0.01 -17.67 1.51
N GLU A 132 0.38 -17.69 2.78
CA GLU A 132 0.15 -18.82 3.67
C GLU A 132 -1.34 -19.13 3.82
N LEU A 133 -2.17 -18.08 4.00
CA LEU A 133 -3.62 -18.21 4.06
C LEU A 133 -4.16 -18.85 2.79
N ILE A 134 -3.81 -18.32 1.61
CA ILE A 134 -4.25 -18.87 0.32
C ILE A 134 -3.81 -20.34 0.18
N ARG A 135 -2.55 -20.67 0.49
CA ARG A 135 -2.02 -22.05 0.42
C ARG A 135 -2.71 -23.02 1.38
N SER A 136 -3.14 -22.54 2.55
CA SER A 136 -3.78 -23.41 3.56
C SER A 136 -5.16 -23.90 3.13
N HIS A 137 -5.88 -23.12 2.33
CA HIS A 137 -7.22 -23.48 1.85
C HIS A 137 -7.20 -24.06 0.42
N LEU A 138 -6.21 -23.69 -0.40
CA LEU A 138 -6.02 -24.27 -1.73
C LEU A 138 -4.95 -25.36 -1.72
N CYS A 139 -5.38 -26.62 -1.86
CA CYS A 139 -4.46 -27.76 -1.95
C CYS A 139 -3.47 -27.70 -3.12
N TYR A 140 -3.72 -26.88 -4.16
CA TYR A 140 -2.77 -26.65 -5.25
C TYR A 140 -3.00 -25.29 -5.92
N ILE A 141 -2.01 -24.40 -5.85
CA ILE A 141 -1.97 -23.13 -6.57
C ILE A 141 -0.56 -22.88 -7.10
N GLU A 142 -0.46 -22.43 -8.35
CA GLU A 142 0.82 -22.01 -8.95
C GLU A 142 1.34 -20.73 -8.29
N ASP A 143 2.65 -20.65 -8.03
CA ASP A 143 3.26 -19.50 -7.33
C ASP A 143 3.03 -18.16 -8.05
N THR A 144 2.98 -18.17 -9.38
CA THR A 144 2.70 -16.96 -10.19
C THR A 144 1.30 -16.40 -9.90
N ARG A 145 0.31 -17.29 -9.76
CA ARG A 145 -1.08 -16.94 -9.45
C ARG A 145 -1.23 -16.52 -7.99
N LEU A 146 -0.56 -17.24 -7.09
CA LEU A 146 -0.50 -16.92 -5.67
C LEU A 146 0.08 -15.52 -5.42
N ASN A 147 1.19 -15.18 -6.07
CA ASN A 147 1.82 -13.86 -5.96
C ASN A 147 0.87 -12.76 -6.48
N LYS A 148 0.25 -12.96 -7.66
CA LYS A 148 -0.71 -11.99 -8.21
C LYS A 148 -1.90 -11.75 -7.28
N TRP A 149 -2.43 -12.80 -6.67
CA TRP A 149 -3.58 -12.69 -5.78
C TRP A 149 -3.21 -12.06 -4.44
N SER A 150 -2.11 -12.49 -3.83
CA SER A 150 -1.63 -11.89 -2.58
C SER A 150 -1.35 -10.39 -2.74
N GLU A 151 -0.74 -9.99 -3.85
CA GLU A 151 -0.48 -8.58 -4.15
C GLU A 151 -1.78 -7.79 -4.35
N ALA A 152 -2.75 -8.33 -5.12
CA ALA A 152 -4.03 -7.68 -5.32
C ALA A 152 -4.83 -7.51 -4.01
N ILE A 153 -4.90 -8.55 -3.17
CA ILE A 153 -5.55 -8.49 -1.84
C ILE A 153 -4.84 -7.44 -0.98
N PHE A 154 -3.51 -7.50 -0.93
CA PHE A 154 -2.71 -6.59 -0.13
C PHE A 154 -2.97 -5.13 -0.51
N CYS A 155 -2.87 -4.80 -1.80
CA CYS A 155 -3.09 -3.44 -2.29
C CYS A 155 -4.53 -2.97 -2.06
N PHE A 156 -5.53 -3.81 -2.34
CA PHE A 156 -6.93 -3.44 -2.13
C PHE A 156 -7.25 -3.19 -0.66
N ALA A 157 -6.75 -4.02 0.25
CA ALA A 157 -7.05 -3.90 1.67
C ALA A 157 -6.22 -2.81 2.37
N ASN A 158 -4.95 -2.62 2.00
CA ASN A 158 -3.99 -1.78 2.74
C ASN A 158 -3.54 -0.51 1.99
N ASP A 159 -3.32 -0.57 0.67
CA ASP A 159 -2.65 0.53 -0.05
C ASP A 159 -3.62 1.52 -0.70
N ILE A 160 -4.83 1.10 -1.03
CA ILE A 160 -5.88 2.01 -1.52
C ILE A 160 -6.46 2.78 -0.32
N HIS A 161 -6.38 4.10 -0.35
CA HIS A 161 -6.82 4.97 0.74
C HIS A 161 -7.99 5.87 0.33
N ILE A 162 -8.70 6.38 1.34
CA ILE A 162 -9.75 7.40 1.12
C ILE A 162 -9.12 8.62 0.47
N GLY A 163 -9.74 9.09 -0.62
CA GLY A 163 -9.25 10.21 -1.42
C GLY A 163 -8.49 9.81 -2.68
N ASP A 164 -8.04 8.55 -2.79
CA ASP A 164 -7.43 8.02 -4.00
C ASP A 164 -8.44 7.91 -5.14
N LEU A 165 -7.93 7.92 -6.37
CA LEU A 165 -8.71 7.66 -7.58
C LEU A 165 -8.58 6.20 -7.98
N VAL A 166 -9.70 5.61 -8.39
CA VAL A 166 -9.79 4.27 -8.97
C VAL A 166 -10.25 4.38 -10.42
N ILE A 167 -9.62 3.59 -11.28
CA ILE A 167 -9.91 3.46 -12.70
C ILE A 167 -10.35 2.02 -12.91
N MET A 168 -11.58 1.83 -13.35
CA MET A 168 -12.19 0.51 -13.55
C MET A 168 -12.42 0.29 -15.04
N PRO A 169 -11.82 -0.75 -15.66
CA PRO A 169 -12.14 -1.14 -17.02
C PRO A 169 -13.62 -1.53 -17.17
N LEU A 170 -14.26 -1.08 -18.24
CA LEU A 170 -15.63 -1.47 -18.59
C LEU A 170 -15.62 -2.67 -19.56
N SER A 171 -16.81 -3.20 -19.83
CA SER A 171 -17.03 -4.28 -20.81
C SER A 171 -16.54 -3.94 -22.20
N ASP A 172 -16.64 -2.66 -22.56
CA ASP A 172 -16.19 -2.15 -23.84
C ASP A 172 -14.69 -1.89 -23.79
N LYS A 173 -13.97 -2.45 -24.76
CA LYS A 173 -12.53 -2.23 -24.89
C LYS A 173 -12.24 -0.73 -24.93
N ASP A 174 -11.19 -0.31 -24.23
CA ASP A 174 -10.71 1.08 -24.15
C ASP A 174 -11.64 2.05 -23.39
N PHE A 175 -12.73 1.57 -22.80
CA PHE A 175 -13.58 2.37 -21.92
C PHE A 175 -13.35 2.06 -20.45
N PHE A 176 -13.35 3.12 -19.64
CA PHE A 176 -13.08 3.03 -18.21
C PHE A 176 -14.05 3.94 -17.44
N ALA A 177 -14.41 3.51 -16.23
CA ALA A 177 -15.03 4.34 -15.23
C ALA A 177 -13.95 4.87 -14.27
N VAL A 178 -14.15 6.09 -13.78
CA VAL A 178 -13.23 6.79 -12.88
C VAL A 178 -14.00 7.25 -11.66
N GLY A 179 -13.53 6.85 -10.50
CA GLY A 179 -14.15 7.20 -9.23
C GLY A 179 -13.14 7.58 -8.17
N LYS A 180 -13.61 8.24 -7.11
CA LYS A 180 -12.83 8.62 -5.94
C LYS A 180 -13.26 7.79 -4.74
N VAL A 181 -12.30 7.17 -4.07
CA VAL A 181 -12.54 6.35 -2.88
C VAL A 181 -13.01 7.24 -1.73
N ARG A 182 -14.17 6.90 -1.16
CA ARG A 182 -14.75 7.58 0.01
C ARG A 182 -14.62 6.77 1.29
N GLY A 183 -14.70 5.45 1.18
CA GLY A 183 -14.77 4.52 2.30
C GLY A 183 -13.51 3.70 2.47
N GLY A 184 -13.39 3.11 3.65
CA GLY A 184 -12.41 2.05 3.88
C GLY A 184 -12.80 0.78 3.13
N TYR A 185 -11.92 -0.22 3.20
CA TYR A 185 -12.28 -1.59 2.82
C TYR A 185 -13.38 -2.12 3.76
N GLU A 186 -14.40 -2.71 3.15
CA GLU A 186 -15.54 -3.35 3.81
C GLU A 186 -15.82 -4.73 3.19
N TYR A 187 -16.27 -5.65 4.03
CA TYR A 187 -16.82 -6.93 3.62
C TYR A 187 -18.33 -6.90 3.81
N VAL A 188 -19.08 -7.18 2.73
CA VAL A 188 -20.54 -7.21 2.74
C VAL A 188 -21.00 -8.67 2.73
N GLU A 189 -21.46 -9.11 3.90
CA GLU A 189 -22.08 -10.41 4.07
C GLU A 189 -23.41 -10.47 3.28
N ASN A 190 -23.67 -11.58 2.58
CA ASN A 190 -24.87 -11.79 1.75
C ASN A 190 -25.02 -10.90 0.50
N ALA A 191 -23.93 -10.32 -0.03
CA ALA A 191 -23.97 -9.69 -1.34
C ALA A 191 -24.19 -10.74 -2.46
N LEU A 192 -24.93 -10.39 -3.51
CA LEU A 192 -25.18 -11.31 -4.64
C LEU A 192 -23.90 -11.59 -5.45
N TYR A 193 -23.04 -10.59 -5.63
CA TYR A 193 -21.86 -10.68 -6.51
C TYR A 193 -20.64 -9.88 -6.05
N LEU A 194 -20.75 -9.03 -5.01
CA LEU A 194 -19.74 -8.06 -4.60
C LEU A 194 -19.53 -8.11 -3.08
N HIS A 195 -18.72 -9.06 -2.61
CA HIS A 195 -18.47 -9.22 -1.17
C HIS A 195 -17.39 -8.27 -0.65
N HIS A 196 -16.35 -8.00 -1.43
CA HIS A 196 -15.25 -7.13 -1.03
C HIS A 196 -15.36 -5.79 -1.73
N VAL A 197 -15.63 -4.74 -0.97
CA VAL A 197 -15.97 -3.44 -1.54
C VAL A 197 -15.24 -2.30 -0.86
N ARG A 198 -15.14 -1.21 -1.60
CA ARG A 198 -14.83 0.12 -1.07
C ARG A 198 -15.83 1.10 -1.66
N ASP A 199 -16.35 1.99 -0.83
CA ASP A 199 -17.23 3.05 -1.30
C ASP A 199 -16.48 4.01 -2.22
N VAL A 200 -17.12 4.34 -3.35
CA VAL A 200 -16.56 5.18 -4.40
C VAL A 200 -17.61 6.17 -4.89
N THR A 201 -17.20 7.44 -5.05
CA THR A 201 -17.97 8.38 -5.87
C THR A 201 -17.44 8.34 -7.29
N TRP A 202 -18.24 7.83 -8.21
CA TRP A 202 -17.94 7.88 -9.64
C TRP A 202 -17.95 9.34 -10.13
N ILE A 203 -16.84 9.78 -10.68
CA ILE A 203 -16.64 11.13 -11.23
C ILE A 203 -16.99 11.13 -12.72
N LYS A 204 -16.48 10.13 -13.46
CA LYS A 204 -16.84 9.86 -14.85
C LYS A 204 -17.14 8.38 -14.97
N GLU A 205 -18.38 8.01 -15.22
CA GLU A 205 -18.80 6.60 -15.33
C GLU A 205 -18.34 5.96 -16.65
N ARG A 206 -17.99 6.78 -17.65
CA ARG A 206 -17.53 6.31 -18.96
C ARG A 206 -16.57 7.29 -19.61
N VAL A 207 -15.32 6.88 -19.77
CA VAL A 207 -14.24 7.63 -20.42
C VAL A 207 -13.53 6.72 -21.40
N HIS A 208 -13.23 7.22 -22.60
CA HIS A 208 -12.47 6.48 -23.61
C HIS A 208 -10.96 6.79 -23.46
N LEU A 209 -10.17 5.79 -23.04
CA LEU A 209 -8.75 5.91 -22.73
C LEU A 209 -7.93 4.79 -23.41
N PRO A 210 -7.82 4.78 -24.75
CA PRO A 210 -7.20 3.68 -25.50
C PRO A 210 -5.72 3.45 -25.16
N TYR A 211 -5.01 4.51 -24.78
CA TYR A 211 -3.59 4.42 -24.40
C TYR A 211 -3.36 3.58 -23.13
N LEU A 212 -4.35 3.44 -22.24
CA LEU A 212 -4.19 2.63 -21.01
C LEU A 212 -4.11 1.14 -21.31
N THR A 213 -4.88 0.66 -22.29
CA THR A 213 -4.91 -0.75 -22.70
C THR A 213 -3.60 -1.18 -23.38
N GLU A 214 -2.90 -0.24 -24.02
CA GLU A 214 -1.61 -0.51 -24.68
C GLU A 214 -0.44 -0.59 -23.70
N ILE A 215 -0.54 0.11 -22.58
CA ILE A 215 0.58 0.31 -21.63
C ILE A 215 0.44 -0.61 -20.41
N ILE A 216 -0.79 -0.84 -19.94
CA ILE A 216 -1.04 -1.58 -18.71
C ILE A 216 -1.65 -2.93 -19.03
N ASP A 217 -1.02 -3.99 -18.52
CA ASP A 217 -1.59 -5.33 -18.54
C ASP A 217 -2.79 -5.38 -17.58
N ILE A 218 -3.99 -5.20 -18.13
CA ILE A 218 -5.27 -5.23 -17.40
C ILE A 218 -5.49 -6.59 -16.73
N SER A 219 -4.79 -7.66 -17.15
CA SER A 219 -4.86 -8.96 -16.47
C SER A 219 -4.25 -8.94 -15.06
N LYS A 220 -3.43 -7.93 -14.75
CA LYS A 220 -2.99 -7.65 -13.37
C LYS A 220 -4.15 -7.01 -12.62
N GLY A 221 -4.65 -7.72 -11.60
CA GLY A 221 -5.89 -7.38 -10.91
C GLY A 221 -5.94 -5.94 -10.39
N ILE A 222 -4.87 -5.46 -9.73
CA ILE A 222 -4.74 -4.09 -9.24
C ILE A 222 -3.36 -3.56 -9.60
N VAL A 223 -3.30 -2.35 -10.17
CA VAL A 223 -2.05 -1.72 -10.61
C VAL A 223 -2.02 -0.25 -10.22
N PRO A 224 -1.00 0.23 -9.47
CA PRO A 224 -0.80 1.66 -9.27
C PRO A 224 -0.33 2.34 -10.57
N LEU A 225 -0.90 3.49 -10.91
CA LEU A 225 -0.43 4.28 -12.06
C LEU A 225 0.84 5.05 -11.68
N GLU A 226 1.88 4.86 -12.50
CA GLU A 226 3.14 5.60 -12.38
C GLU A 226 2.94 7.10 -12.60
N ARG A 227 3.91 7.89 -12.11
CA ARG A 227 3.82 9.35 -12.04
C ARG A 227 3.51 10.02 -13.39
N GLU A 228 4.13 9.53 -14.46
CA GLU A 228 3.98 10.08 -15.81
C GLU A 228 2.58 9.79 -16.37
N LEU A 229 2.15 8.52 -16.33
CA LEU A 229 0.82 8.09 -16.77
C LEU A 229 -0.29 8.75 -15.98
N ARG A 230 -0.09 8.91 -14.67
CA ARG A 230 -1.02 9.59 -13.78
C ARG A 230 -1.21 11.05 -14.18
N THR A 231 -0.13 11.76 -14.52
CA THR A 231 -0.21 13.17 -14.90
C THR A 231 -0.98 13.34 -16.22
N SER A 232 -0.70 12.49 -17.21
CA SER A 232 -1.43 12.46 -18.47
C SER A 232 -2.92 12.11 -18.27
N PHE A 233 -3.20 11.17 -17.39
CA PHE A 233 -4.56 10.77 -17.04
C PHE A 233 -5.35 11.90 -16.35
N LEU A 234 -4.77 12.56 -15.36
CA LEU A 234 -5.41 13.69 -14.67
C LEU A 234 -5.70 14.84 -15.64
N ALA A 235 -4.76 15.15 -16.54
CA ALA A 235 -4.98 16.15 -17.58
C ALA A 235 -6.16 15.80 -18.52
N ALA A 236 -6.34 14.52 -18.86
CA ALA A 236 -7.46 14.05 -19.68
C ALA A 236 -8.81 14.03 -18.94
N LEU A 237 -8.80 14.07 -17.61
CA LEU A 237 -10.03 14.16 -16.82
C LEU A 237 -10.56 15.58 -16.70
N ASP A 238 -9.66 16.58 -16.66
CA ASP A 238 -10.01 17.99 -16.55
C ASP A 238 -10.43 18.62 -17.89
N SER A 239 -10.17 17.93 -19.01
CA SER A 239 -10.70 18.25 -20.35
C SER A 239 -12.13 17.71 -20.56
#